data_AF-A0A261XT34-F1
#
_entry.id   AF-A0A261XT34-F1
#
_cell.length_a   1.000
_cell.length_b   1.000
_cell.length_c   1.000
_cell.angle_alpha   90.00
_cell.angle_beta   90.00
_cell.angle_gamma   90.00
#
_symmetry.space_group_name_H-M   'P 1'
#
loop_
_entity.id
_entity.type
_entity.pdbx_description
1 polymer ?
#
loop_
_entity_poly.entity_id
_entity_poly.type
_entity_poly.pdbx_seq_one_letter_code
_entity_poly.pdbx_strand_id
1 'polypeptide(L)'
;MPADASPWKIAGWAYLGLNLPLILVQMLGAAVMTVTYANPEWATLYADQQLGGLVLATVQSVGGVGKFLMVVFMLSVIANNIINIYSLGLSMQVWGTWLQYIPRSVYAIVGTAIYIPIAIAGANNFSGSLSNFMNVLGYWLAIYNVIYIEEFIFFRGCSYENYRPAETWNDSRSHTIGIAAFIAGCCGAAGTVVGMDQVWWVGPLAKPIGAYGGDIGFEL
;
A
#
# COMPACT_ATOMS: atom_id res chain seq x y z
N MET A 1 -16.00 -13.52 -11.26
CA MET A 1 -16.38 -14.71 -10.45
C MET A 1 -17.90 -14.83 -10.50
N PRO A 2 -18.46 -16.05 -10.54
CA PRO A 2 -19.89 -16.26 -10.47
C PRO A 2 -20.47 -15.68 -9.16
N ALA A 3 -21.66 -15.07 -9.22
CA ALA A 3 -22.26 -14.35 -8.09
C ALA A 3 -22.67 -15.27 -6.92
N ASP A 4 -22.77 -16.57 -7.19
CA ASP A 4 -23.21 -17.65 -6.30
C ASP A 4 -22.04 -18.38 -5.59
N ALA A 5 -20.79 -17.98 -5.83
CA ALA A 5 -19.64 -18.62 -5.22
C ALA A 5 -19.57 -18.36 -3.69
N SER A 6 -19.32 -19.43 -2.92
CA SER A 6 -19.25 -19.35 -1.45
C SER A 6 -18.16 -18.37 -0.97
N PRO A 7 -18.47 -17.42 -0.06
CA PRO A 7 -17.53 -16.40 0.43
C PRO A 7 -16.25 -17.00 1.03
N TRP A 8 -16.36 -18.09 1.78
CA TRP A 8 -15.22 -18.76 2.40
C TRP A 8 -14.26 -19.38 1.38
N LYS A 9 -14.79 -19.88 0.26
CA LYS A 9 -13.94 -20.40 -0.83
C LYS A 9 -13.21 -19.28 -1.53
N ILE A 10 -13.89 -18.17 -1.81
CA ILE A 10 -13.27 -16.97 -2.41
C ILE A 10 -12.16 -16.45 -1.49
N ALA A 11 -12.46 -16.30 -0.20
CA ALA A 11 -11.49 -15.85 0.80
C ALA A 11 -10.29 -16.82 0.90
N GLY A 12 -10.53 -18.14 0.95
CA GLY A 12 -9.47 -19.15 1.01
C GLY A 12 -8.57 -19.13 -0.22
N TRP A 13 -9.14 -19.07 -1.43
CA TRP A 13 -8.36 -18.98 -2.66
C TRP A 13 -7.59 -17.67 -2.78
N ALA A 14 -8.18 -16.54 -2.38
CA ALA A 14 -7.49 -15.25 -2.36
C ALA A 14 -6.34 -15.26 -1.33
N TYR A 15 -6.59 -15.79 -0.13
CA TYR A 15 -5.61 -15.88 0.93
C TYR A 15 -4.42 -16.74 0.51
N LEU A 16 -4.65 -17.96 0.02
CA LEU A 16 -3.58 -18.86 -0.42
C LEU A 16 -2.86 -18.34 -1.67
N GLY A 17 -3.62 -17.83 -2.63
CA GLY A 17 -3.08 -17.28 -3.88
C GLY A 17 -2.20 -16.06 -3.68
N LEU A 18 -2.46 -15.25 -2.64
CA LEU A 18 -1.65 -14.10 -2.30
C LEU A 18 -0.50 -14.45 -1.35
N ASN A 19 -0.76 -15.16 -0.25
CA ASN A 19 0.24 -15.40 0.79
C ASN A 19 1.37 -16.31 0.32
N LEU A 20 1.07 -17.37 -0.42
CA LEU A 20 2.09 -18.33 -0.84
C LEU A 20 3.20 -17.68 -1.69
N PRO A 21 2.90 -16.93 -2.77
CA PRO A 21 3.96 -16.26 -3.53
C PRO A 21 4.61 -15.13 -2.73
N LEU A 22 3.86 -14.37 -1.92
CA LEU A 22 4.43 -13.28 -1.13
C LEU A 22 5.46 -13.79 -0.10
N ILE A 23 5.13 -14.86 0.64
CA ILE A 23 6.03 -15.45 1.64
C ILE A 23 7.31 -15.96 0.95
N LEU A 24 7.20 -16.61 -0.21
CA LEU A 24 8.37 -17.07 -0.96
C LEU A 24 9.28 -15.91 -1.38
N VAL A 25 8.71 -14.82 -1.91
CA VAL A 25 9.49 -13.64 -2.33
C VAL A 25 10.09 -12.91 -1.12
N GLN A 26 9.37 -12.82 0.01
CA GLN A 26 9.89 -12.24 1.25
C GLN A 26 11.04 -13.05 1.83
N MET A 27 10.94 -14.39 1.84
CA MET A 27 12.03 -15.26 2.26
C MET A 27 13.26 -15.11 1.37
N LEU A 28 13.06 -14.97 0.06
CA LEU A 28 14.16 -14.67 -0.88
C LEU A 28 14.82 -13.33 -0.55
N GLY A 29 14.02 -12.27 -0.34
CA GLY A 29 14.53 -10.95 0.06
C GLY A 29 15.32 -10.98 1.37
N ALA A 30 14.82 -11.71 2.36
CA ALA A 30 15.51 -11.91 3.63
C ALA A 30 16.85 -12.65 3.44
N ALA A 31 16.88 -13.70 2.63
CA ALA A 31 18.11 -14.44 2.32
C ALA A 31 19.15 -13.58 1.57
N VAL A 32 18.72 -12.71 0.65
CA VAL A 32 19.63 -11.78 -0.04
C VAL A 32 20.22 -10.77 0.95
N MET A 33 19.42 -10.26 1.88
CA MET A 33 19.91 -9.35 2.92
C MET A 33 20.88 -10.03 3.90
N THR A 34 20.67 -11.29 4.29
CA THR A 34 21.62 -12.00 5.16
C THR A 34 22.98 -12.22 4.50
N VAL A 35 23.00 -12.53 3.20
CA VAL A 35 24.24 -12.63 2.40
C VAL A 35 24.95 -11.27 2.32
N THR A 36 24.18 -10.18 2.22
CA THR A 36 24.73 -8.81 2.20
C THR A 36 25.51 -8.49 3.48
N TYR A 37 25.03 -8.94 4.65
CA TYR A 37 25.77 -8.77 5.91
C TYR A 37 27.03 -9.65 6.00
N ALA A 38 27.05 -10.78 5.29
CA ALA A 38 28.19 -11.70 5.28
C ALA A 38 29.29 -11.32 4.27
N ASN A 39 28.95 -10.58 3.20
CA ASN A 39 29.88 -10.24 2.12
C ASN A 39 30.10 -8.72 1.98
N PRO A 40 31.32 -8.21 2.22
CA PRO A 40 31.64 -6.78 2.11
C PRO A 40 31.34 -6.17 0.73
N GLU A 41 31.46 -6.95 -0.35
CA GLU A 41 31.19 -6.49 -1.72
C GLU A 41 29.69 -6.22 -1.96
N TRP A 42 28.82 -7.02 -1.36
CA TRP A 42 27.37 -6.80 -1.46
C TRP A 42 26.95 -5.61 -0.60
N ALA A 43 27.60 -5.41 0.55
CA ALA A 43 27.38 -4.27 1.41
C ALA A 43 27.76 -2.93 0.74
N THR A 44 28.86 -2.88 -0.02
CA THR A 44 29.24 -1.67 -0.78
C THR A 44 28.26 -1.40 -1.93
N LEU A 45 27.85 -2.44 -2.67
CA LEU A 45 26.84 -2.31 -3.72
C LEU A 45 25.50 -1.81 -3.18
N TYR A 46 25.10 -2.24 -1.98
CA TYR A 46 23.90 -1.75 -1.31
C TYR A 46 24.05 -0.29 -0.84
N ALA A 47 25.22 0.10 -0.34
CA ALA A 47 25.47 1.48 0.07
C ALA A 47 25.39 2.46 -1.11
N ASP A 48 25.95 2.07 -2.26
CA ASP A 48 26.04 2.94 -3.44
C ASP A 48 24.75 2.97 -4.28
N GLN A 49 24.06 1.84 -4.40
CA GLN A 49 22.94 1.66 -5.34
C GLN A 49 21.66 1.07 -4.72
N GLN A 50 21.62 0.95 -3.38
CA GLN A 50 20.47 0.46 -2.62
C GLN A 50 19.93 -0.86 -3.18
N LEU A 51 18.61 -1.00 -3.34
CA LEU A 51 17.99 -2.22 -3.86
C LEU A 51 18.47 -2.60 -5.27
N GLY A 52 18.79 -1.61 -6.11
CA GLY A 52 19.28 -1.87 -7.47
C GLY A 52 20.64 -2.58 -7.48
N GLY A 53 21.53 -2.20 -6.55
CA GLY A 53 22.83 -2.83 -6.35
C GLY A 53 22.72 -4.27 -5.86
N LEU A 54 21.76 -4.55 -4.96
CA LEU A 54 21.50 -5.92 -4.49
C LEU A 54 20.96 -6.82 -5.59
N VAL A 55 20.02 -6.34 -6.40
CA VAL A 55 19.51 -7.09 -7.55
C VAL A 55 20.67 -7.39 -8.50
N LEU A 56 21.53 -6.42 -8.80
CA LEU A 56 22.72 -6.66 -9.63
C LEU A 56 23.63 -7.73 -9.01
N ALA A 57 23.92 -7.65 -7.71
CA ALA A 57 24.78 -8.61 -7.02
C ALA A 57 24.26 -10.05 -7.11
N THR A 58 22.94 -10.26 -7.04
CA THR A 58 22.34 -11.60 -7.17
C THR A 58 22.51 -12.22 -8.56
N VAL A 59 22.57 -11.40 -9.62
CA VAL A 59 22.63 -11.89 -11.01
C VAL A 59 24.04 -11.75 -11.62
N GLN A 60 25.00 -11.17 -10.90
CA GLN A 60 26.40 -11.08 -11.32
C GLN A 60 27.03 -12.45 -11.62
N SER A 61 26.61 -13.50 -10.89
CA SER A 61 27.09 -14.88 -11.08
C SER A 61 26.68 -15.51 -12.42
N VAL A 62 25.65 -14.98 -13.08
CA VAL A 62 25.08 -15.51 -14.34
C VAL A 62 25.76 -14.87 -15.58
N GLY A 63 26.68 -13.93 -15.40
CA GLY A 63 27.43 -13.28 -16.48
C GLY A 63 26.56 -12.34 -17.34
N GLY A 64 26.82 -12.28 -18.66
CA GLY A 64 26.19 -11.32 -19.57
C GLY A 64 24.66 -11.40 -19.66
N VAL A 65 24.09 -12.61 -19.50
CA VAL A 65 22.63 -12.84 -19.47
C VAL A 65 22.00 -12.21 -18.22
N GLY A 66 22.76 -12.05 -17.14
CA GLY A 66 22.26 -11.49 -15.90
C GLY A 66 21.80 -10.04 -16.02
N LYS A 67 22.52 -9.23 -16.81
CA LYS A 67 22.11 -7.85 -17.10
C LYS A 67 20.81 -7.79 -17.90
N PHE A 68 20.59 -8.75 -18.82
CA PHE A 68 19.33 -8.84 -19.56
C PHE A 68 18.15 -9.19 -18.63
N LEU A 69 18.33 -10.17 -17.74
CA LEU A 69 17.30 -10.53 -16.75
C LEU A 69 16.98 -9.37 -15.79
N MET A 70 17.99 -8.58 -15.41
CA MET A 70 17.78 -7.37 -14.62
C MET A 70 16.90 -6.35 -15.35
N VAL A 71 17.11 -6.13 -16.64
CA VAL A 71 16.25 -5.24 -17.45
C VAL A 71 14.81 -5.77 -17.47
N VAL A 72 14.62 -7.06 -17.71
CA VAL A 72 13.29 -7.68 -17.70
C VAL A 72 12.61 -7.55 -16.34
N PHE A 73 13.35 -7.75 -15.25
CA PHE A 73 12.87 -7.54 -13.89
C PHE A 73 12.44 -6.08 -13.66
N MET A 74 13.23 -5.10 -14.10
CA MET A 74 12.87 -3.68 -13.97
C MET A 74 11.64 -3.33 -14.81
N LEU A 75 11.47 -3.91 -16.00
CA LEU A 75 10.26 -3.75 -16.81
C LEU A 75 9.02 -4.32 -16.11
N SER A 76 9.15 -5.38 -15.31
CA SER A 76 8.04 -5.93 -14.52
C SER A 76 7.52 -4.95 -13.47
N VAL A 77 8.40 -4.13 -12.88
CA VAL A 77 8.01 -3.08 -11.92
C VAL A 77 7.13 -2.03 -12.61
N ILE A 78 7.42 -1.71 -13.87
CA ILE A 78 6.59 -0.82 -14.68
C ILE A 78 5.22 -1.46 -14.93
N ALA A 79 5.19 -2.75 -15.30
CA ALA A 79 3.94 -3.47 -15.50
C ALA A 79 3.05 -3.50 -14.24
N ASN A 80 3.64 -3.65 -13.06
CA ASN A 80 2.92 -3.61 -11.79
C ASN A 80 2.26 -2.23 -11.52
N ASN A 81 2.86 -1.14 -12.00
CA ASN A 81 2.31 0.20 -11.85
C ASN A 81 1.07 0.47 -12.73
N ILE A 82 0.86 -0.32 -13.79
CA ILE A 82 -0.32 -0.17 -14.66
C ILE A 82 -1.62 -0.32 -13.87
N ILE A 83 -1.67 -1.29 -12.95
CA ILE A 83 -2.85 -1.54 -12.11
C ILE A 83 -3.11 -0.37 -11.15
N ASN A 84 -2.06 0.24 -10.61
CA ASN A 84 -2.17 1.39 -9.71
C ASN A 84 -2.75 2.60 -10.43
N ILE A 85 -2.24 2.91 -11.63
CA ILE A 85 -2.73 4.01 -12.47
C ILE A 85 -4.15 3.75 -12.94
N TYR A 86 -4.47 2.49 -13.26
CA TYR A 86 -5.83 2.06 -13.58
C TYR A 86 -6.77 2.37 -12.40
N SER A 87 -6.40 1.98 -11.18
CA SER A 87 -7.18 2.24 -9.97
C SER A 87 -7.43 3.74 -9.76
N LEU A 88 -6.38 4.57 -9.87
CA LEU A 88 -6.48 6.04 -9.79
C LEU A 88 -7.53 6.60 -10.77
N GLY A 89 -7.50 6.15 -12.03
CA GLY A 89 -8.46 6.60 -13.04
C GLY A 89 -9.91 6.23 -12.69
N LEU A 90 -10.14 5.07 -12.07
CA LEU A 90 -11.46 4.66 -11.60
C LEU A 90 -11.91 5.52 -10.41
N SER A 91 -11.03 5.73 -9.43
CA SER A 91 -11.32 6.53 -8.23
C SER A 91 -11.71 7.97 -8.58
N MET A 92 -11.01 8.60 -9.54
CA MET A 92 -11.33 9.96 -9.99
C MET A 92 -12.74 10.05 -10.61
N GLN A 93 -13.17 9.03 -11.34
CA GLN A 93 -14.50 8.98 -11.95
C GLN A 93 -15.63 8.71 -10.94
N VAL A 94 -15.31 8.06 -9.81
CA VAL A 94 -16.26 7.85 -8.71
C VAL A 94 -16.44 9.11 -7.87
N TRP A 95 -15.42 9.98 -7.79
CA TRP A 95 -15.46 11.16 -6.93
C TRP A 95 -16.51 12.22 -7.34
N GLY A 96 -16.85 12.29 -8.63
CA GLY A 96 -17.94 13.17 -9.08
C GLY A 96 -18.33 12.93 -10.52
N THR A 97 -19.61 13.15 -10.82
CA THR A 97 -20.18 13.01 -12.18
C THR A 97 -19.50 13.93 -13.20
N TRP A 98 -19.01 15.10 -12.77
CA TRP A 98 -18.23 16.02 -13.60
C TRP A 98 -16.87 15.46 -14.03
N LEU A 99 -16.25 14.60 -13.22
CA LEU A 99 -14.97 13.95 -13.53
C LEU A 99 -15.12 12.73 -14.46
N GLN A 100 -16.35 12.23 -14.65
CA GLN A 100 -16.63 11.14 -15.59
C GLN A 100 -16.52 11.58 -17.05
N TYR A 101 -16.67 12.87 -17.34
CA TYR A 101 -16.56 13.41 -18.70
C TYR A 101 -15.12 13.42 -19.22
N ILE A 102 -14.12 13.35 -18.35
CA ILE A 102 -12.71 13.37 -18.73
C ILE A 102 -12.28 11.94 -19.12
N PRO A 103 -11.66 11.74 -20.30
CA PRO A 103 -11.21 10.43 -20.73
C PRO A 103 -10.12 9.88 -19.80
N ARG A 104 -10.17 8.57 -19.55
CA ARG A 104 -9.32 7.90 -18.57
C ARG A 104 -7.82 8.06 -18.81
N SER A 105 -7.40 8.17 -20.07
CA SER A 105 -6.00 8.38 -20.45
C SER A 105 -5.44 9.68 -19.87
N VAL A 106 -6.26 10.72 -19.72
CA VAL A 106 -5.82 12.01 -19.15
C VAL A 106 -5.48 11.84 -17.67
N TYR A 107 -6.28 11.11 -16.91
CA TYR A 107 -5.96 10.80 -15.50
C TYR A 107 -4.67 9.98 -15.37
N ALA A 108 -4.46 9.03 -16.29
CA ALA A 108 -3.22 8.26 -16.32
C ALA A 108 -2.00 9.15 -16.58
N ILE A 109 -2.07 10.05 -17.58
CA ILE A 109 -0.98 10.98 -17.91
C ILE A 109 -0.69 11.92 -16.73
N VAL A 110 -1.73 12.50 -16.12
CA VAL A 110 -1.57 13.41 -14.97
C VAL A 110 -0.98 12.67 -13.77
N GLY A 111 -1.49 11.48 -13.44
CA GLY A 111 -0.94 10.65 -12.37
C GLY A 111 0.53 10.33 -12.60
N THR A 112 0.90 9.93 -13.83
CA THR A 112 2.29 9.70 -14.23
C THR A 112 3.16 10.93 -14.15
N ALA A 113 2.67 12.09 -14.59
CA ALA A 113 3.39 13.35 -14.49
C ALA A 113 3.66 13.77 -13.03
N ILE A 114 2.81 13.37 -12.08
CA ILE A 114 2.97 13.68 -10.66
C ILE A 114 3.92 12.70 -9.97
N TYR A 115 3.77 11.38 -10.16
CA TYR A 115 4.60 10.42 -9.44
C TYR A 115 6.04 10.37 -9.97
N ILE A 116 6.31 10.73 -11.23
CA ILE A 116 7.69 10.74 -11.79
C ILE A 116 8.61 11.70 -11.00
N PRO A 117 8.28 13.00 -10.81
CA PRO A 117 9.07 13.90 -9.98
C PRO A 117 9.23 13.41 -8.54
N ILE A 118 8.17 12.86 -7.93
CA ILE A 118 8.21 12.32 -6.58
C ILE A 118 9.17 11.12 -6.51
N ALA A 119 9.13 10.23 -7.50
CA ALA A 119 10.04 9.09 -7.59
C ALA A 119 11.49 9.52 -7.78
N ILE A 120 11.75 10.56 -8.57
CA ILE A 120 13.10 11.13 -8.75
C ILE A 120 13.62 11.70 -7.42
N ALA A 121 12.79 12.45 -6.69
CA ALA A 121 13.16 12.99 -5.37
C ALA A 121 13.39 11.87 -4.33
N GLY A 122 12.54 10.84 -4.34
CA GLY A 122 12.61 9.69 -3.45
C GLY A 122 13.76 8.72 -3.77
N ALA A 123 14.30 8.72 -4.99
CA ALA A 123 15.37 7.81 -5.41
C ALA A 123 16.65 7.98 -4.58
N ASN A 124 16.92 9.19 -4.07
CA ASN A 124 18.13 9.46 -3.29
C ASN A 124 18.13 8.80 -1.91
N ASN A 125 16.95 8.51 -1.34
CA ASN A 125 16.78 7.93 0.00
C ASN A 125 15.68 6.86 0.02
N PHE A 126 15.62 6.01 -1.01
CA PHE A 126 14.48 5.12 -1.28
C PHE A 126 14.11 4.23 -0.08
N SER A 127 15.09 3.58 0.55
CA SER A 127 14.83 2.65 1.67
C SER A 127 14.17 3.34 2.87
N GLY A 128 14.72 4.49 3.30
CA GLY A 128 14.17 5.26 4.41
C GLY A 128 12.81 5.89 4.08
N SER A 129 12.66 6.43 2.87
CA SER A 129 11.38 6.98 2.40
C SER A 129 10.31 5.90 2.30
N LEU A 130 10.64 4.71 1.80
CA LEU A 130 9.72 3.59 1.67
C LEU A 130 9.24 3.09 3.03
N SER A 131 10.15 2.89 3.99
CA SER A 131 9.78 2.42 5.33
C SER A 131 8.86 3.41 6.05
N ASN A 132 9.20 4.70 6.02
CA ASN A 132 8.35 5.74 6.62
C ASN A 132 6.97 5.80 5.94
N PHE A 133 6.92 5.69 4.62
CA PHE A 133 5.66 5.70 3.87
C PHE A 133 4.79 4.49 4.17
N MET A 134 5.38 3.29 4.29
CA MET A 134 4.66 2.06 4.62
C MET A 134 4.03 2.13 6.02
N ASN A 135 4.73 2.71 7.00
CA ASN A 135 4.18 2.88 8.34
C ASN A 135 2.97 3.81 8.35
N VAL A 136 3.06 4.95 7.65
CA VAL A 136 1.92 5.88 7.51
C VAL A 136 0.73 5.22 6.81
N LEU A 137 0.98 4.44 5.76
CA LEU A 137 -0.08 3.67 5.10
C LEU A 137 -0.72 2.64 6.02
N GLY A 138 0.07 1.99 6.89
CA GLY A 138 -0.43 1.04 7.88
C GLY A 138 -1.47 1.67 8.80
N TYR A 139 -1.15 2.82 9.40
CA TYR A 139 -2.08 3.54 10.27
C TYR A 139 -3.33 4.02 9.53
N TRP A 140 -3.12 4.59 8.33
CA TRP A 140 -4.22 5.05 7.50
C TRP A 140 -5.20 3.90 7.19
N LEU A 141 -4.69 2.75 6.76
CA LEU A 141 -5.51 1.58 6.47
C LEU A 141 -6.22 1.03 7.71
N ALA A 142 -5.60 1.09 8.89
CA ALA A 142 -6.24 0.66 10.14
C ALA A 142 -7.54 1.44 10.39
N ILE A 143 -7.46 2.77 10.33
CA ILE A 143 -8.62 3.67 10.52
C ILE A 143 -9.74 3.33 9.53
N TYR A 144 -9.43 3.18 8.24
CA TYR A 144 -10.43 2.85 7.22
C TYR A 144 -11.06 1.48 7.43
N ASN A 145 -10.27 0.47 7.80
CA ASN A 145 -10.79 -0.88 8.05
C ASN A 145 -11.74 -0.90 9.25
N VAL A 146 -11.41 -0.20 10.35
CA VAL A 146 -12.27 -0.13 11.53
C VAL A 146 -13.60 0.53 11.18
N ILE A 147 -13.58 1.71 10.54
CA ILE A 147 -14.81 2.42 10.14
C ILE A 147 -15.65 1.55 9.20
N TYR A 148 -15.03 0.86 8.25
CA TYR A 148 -15.74 -0.02 7.33
C TYR A 148 -16.38 -1.22 8.03
N ILE A 149 -15.65 -1.87 8.95
CA ILE A 149 -16.15 -3.01 9.72
C ILE A 149 -17.30 -2.58 10.64
N GLU A 150 -17.18 -1.41 11.29
CA GLU A 150 -18.26 -0.86 12.13
C GLU A 150 -19.52 -0.56 11.32
N GLU A 151 -19.40 0.10 10.17
CA GLU A 151 -20.50 0.33 9.23
C GLU A 151 -21.15 -0.99 8.80
N PHE A 152 -20.33 -1.99 8.46
CA PHE A 152 -20.82 -3.30 8.00
C PHE A 152 -21.56 -4.08 9.10
N ILE A 153 -21.03 -4.10 10.32
CA ILE A 153 -21.59 -4.88 11.43
C ILE A 153 -22.78 -4.14 12.07
N PHE A 154 -22.61 -2.90 12.50
CA PHE A 154 -23.61 -2.19 13.32
C PHE A 154 -24.70 -1.53 12.49
N PHE A 155 -24.36 -0.88 11.39
CA PHE A 155 -25.32 -0.11 10.60
C PHE A 155 -25.97 -0.94 9.48
N ARG A 156 -25.23 -1.92 8.94
CA ARG A 156 -25.68 -2.75 7.80
C ARG A 156 -26.04 -4.18 8.19
N GLY A 157 -25.87 -4.58 9.45
CA GLY A 157 -26.31 -5.87 9.98
C GLY A 157 -25.67 -7.08 9.28
N CYS A 158 -24.41 -6.97 8.89
CA CYS A 158 -23.64 -8.03 8.21
C CYS A 158 -24.21 -8.49 6.86
N SER A 159 -25.05 -7.69 6.19
CA SER A 159 -25.59 -7.99 4.87
C SER A 159 -25.16 -6.97 3.81
N TYR A 160 -24.53 -7.45 2.75
CA TYR A 160 -24.14 -6.62 1.60
C TYR A 160 -25.35 -6.10 0.81
N GLU A 161 -26.52 -6.74 0.91
CA GLU A 161 -27.74 -6.29 0.24
C GLU A 161 -28.25 -4.96 0.81
N ASN A 162 -27.95 -4.69 2.08
CA ASN A 162 -28.34 -3.44 2.76
C ASN A 162 -27.57 -2.21 2.23
N TYR A 163 -26.61 -2.39 1.33
CA TYR A 163 -25.99 -1.29 0.57
C TYR A 163 -26.82 -0.85 -0.64
N ARG A 164 -27.79 -1.66 -1.09
CA ARG A 164 -28.66 -1.42 -2.26
C ARG A 164 -27.93 -0.83 -3.49
N PRO A 165 -26.77 -1.38 -3.90
CA PRO A 165 -25.92 -0.75 -4.92
C PRO A 165 -26.63 -0.55 -6.26
N ALA A 166 -27.57 -1.42 -6.64
CA ALA A 166 -28.31 -1.29 -7.90
C ALA A 166 -29.29 -0.09 -7.93
N GLU A 167 -29.79 0.34 -6.77
CA GLU A 167 -30.81 1.39 -6.65
C GLU A 167 -30.21 2.75 -6.29
N THR A 168 -29.14 2.76 -5.50
CA THR A 168 -28.64 3.99 -4.84
C THR A 168 -27.28 4.45 -5.34
N TRP A 169 -26.59 3.70 -6.20
CA TRP A 169 -25.20 3.99 -6.60
C TRP A 169 -24.95 5.43 -7.10
N ASN A 170 -25.92 6.04 -7.79
CA ASN A 170 -25.78 7.39 -8.36
C ASN A 170 -26.74 8.43 -7.75
N ASP A 171 -27.38 8.13 -6.61
CA ASP A 171 -28.26 9.08 -5.94
C ASP A 171 -27.60 9.67 -4.69
N SER A 172 -27.07 10.89 -4.84
CA SER A 172 -26.43 11.63 -3.74
C SER A 172 -27.35 11.89 -2.53
N ARG A 173 -28.69 11.79 -2.68
CA ARG A 173 -29.65 12.00 -1.58
C ARG A 173 -29.95 10.73 -0.79
N SER A 174 -29.62 9.57 -1.36
CA SER A 174 -29.83 8.26 -0.73
C SER A 174 -28.70 7.89 0.23
N HIS A 175 -27.57 8.61 0.18
CA HIS A 175 -26.41 8.41 1.03
C HIS A 175 -26.32 9.46 2.14
N THR A 176 -25.84 9.05 3.31
CA THR A 176 -25.52 9.98 4.38
C THR A 176 -24.31 10.83 3.97
N ILE A 177 -24.24 12.08 4.45
CA ILE A 177 -23.17 13.05 4.10
C ILE A 177 -21.80 12.61 4.65
N GLY A 178 -21.72 11.48 5.38
CA GLY A 178 -20.47 10.90 5.87
C GLY A 178 -19.81 11.67 7.01
N ILE A 179 -20.52 12.63 7.65
CA ILE A 179 -19.96 13.46 8.73
C ILE A 179 -19.50 12.60 9.92
N ALA A 180 -20.26 11.57 10.27
CA ALA A 180 -19.87 10.64 11.35
C ALA A 180 -18.57 9.89 11.02
N ALA A 181 -18.44 9.37 9.79
CA ALA A 181 -17.22 8.72 9.31
C ALA A 181 -16.04 9.69 9.24
N PHE A 182 -16.28 10.95 8.86
CA PHE A 182 -15.25 11.98 8.85
C PHE A 182 -14.74 12.29 10.26
N ILE A 183 -15.65 12.48 11.23
CA ILE A 183 -15.28 12.71 12.64
C ILE A 183 -14.54 11.49 13.21
N ALA A 184 -15.02 10.28 12.95
CA ALA A 184 -14.36 9.05 13.37
C ALA A 184 -12.94 8.95 12.78
N GLY A 185 -12.79 9.29 11.48
CA GLY A 185 -11.48 9.36 10.83
C GLY A 185 -10.55 10.40 11.45
N CYS A 186 -11.06 11.58 11.82
CA CYS A 186 -10.28 12.60 12.53
C CYS A 186 -9.86 12.13 13.93
N CYS A 187 -10.75 11.46 14.66
CA CYS A 187 -10.44 10.89 15.97
C CYS A 187 -9.38 9.78 15.87
N GLY A 188 -9.50 8.89 14.89
CA GLY A 188 -8.50 7.85 14.61
C GLY A 188 -7.15 8.45 14.24
N ALA A 189 -7.12 9.46 13.36
CA ALA A 189 -5.89 10.15 13.00
C ALA A 189 -5.23 10.83 14.23
N ALA A 190 -6.03 11.42 15.12
CA ALA A 190 -5.51 11.97 16.37
C ALA A 190 -4.97 10.86 17.29
N GLY A 191 -5.66 9.72 17.39
CA GLY A 191 -5.22 8.53 18.14
C GLY A 191 -3.87 8.02 17.66
N THR A 192 -3.73 7.80 16.35
CA THR A 192 -2.46 7.43 15.70
C THR A 192 -1.36 8.45 16.02
N VAL A 193 -1.60 9.76 15.88
CA VAL A 193 -0.56 10.78 16.13
C VAL A 193 -0.08 10.77 17.58
N VAL A 194 -0.97 10.44 18.52
CA VAL A 194 -0.65 10.37 19.95
C VAL A 194 0.13 9.09 20.30
N GLY A 195 -0.10 8.00 19.56
CA GLY A 195 0.48 6.67 19.80
C GLY A 195 1.61 6.23 18.87
N MET A 196 1.87 6.94 17.77
CA MET A 196 2.88 6.52 16.78
C MET A 196 4.30 6.76 17.27
N ASP A 197 5.19 5.83 16.95
CA ASP A 197 6.64 5.95 17.15
C ASP A 197 7.35 5.82 15.81
N GLN A 198 7.63 6.97 15.20
CA GLN A 198 8.23 7.06 13.88
C GLN A 198 9.50 7.92 13.95
N VAL A 199 10.42 7.72 12.99
CA VAL A 199 11.71 8.44 12.93
C VAL A 199 11.54 9.97 12.96
N TRP A 200 10.40 10.45 12.46
CA TRP A 200 10.06 11.87 12.35
C TRP A 200 9.11 12.38 13.46
N TRP A 201 8.48 11.49 14.24
CA TRP A 201 7.57 11.87 15.31
C TRP A 201 7.37 10.75 16.33
N VAL A 202 7.54 11.08 17.61
CA VAL A 202 7.23 10.18 18.72
C VAL A 202 6.08 10.76 19.54
N GLY A 203 4.95 10.05 19.52
CA GLY A 203 3.74 10.42 20.23
C GLY A 203 3.91 10.41 21.75
N PRO A 204 3.17 11.26 22.49
CA PRO A 204 3.27 11.33 23.94
C PRO A 204 2.87 10.02 24.66
N LEU A 205 2.03 9.17 24.06
CA LEU A 205 1.72 7.84 24.60
C LEU A 205 2.77 6.77 24.23
N ALA A 206 3.50 6.97 23.14
CA ALA A 206 4.61 6.07 22.75
C ALA A 206 5.85 6.25 23.64
N LYS A 207 6.19 7.50 24.01
CA LYS A 207 7.37 7.84 24.83
C LYS A 207 7.53 7.04 26.14
N PRO A 208 6.49 6.82 26.96
CA PRO A 208 6.65 6.08 28.22
C PRO A 208 6.78 4.56 28.03
N ILE A 209 6.53 4.02 26.83
CA ILE A 209 6.54 2.58 26.57
C ILE A 209 7.97 2.15 26.21
N GLY A 210 8.81 2.00 27.23
CA GLY A 210 10.19 1.50 27.08
C GLY A 210 11.25 2.57 26.78
N ALA A 211 12.51 2.15 26.64
CA ALA A 211 13.65 3.06 26.50
C ALA A 211 13.73 3.76 25.13
N TYR A 212 13.06 3.21 24.11
CA TYR A 212 13.09 3.71 22.73
C TYR A 212 11.72 4.19 22.22
N GLY A 213 10.66 4.09 23.03
CA GLY A 213 9.29 4.27 22.59
C GLY A 213 8.65 2.95 22.14
N GLY A 214 7.32 2.87 22.23
CA GLY A 214 6.53 1.74 21.75
C GLY A 214 5.45 2.24 20.82
N ASP A 215 5.49 1.79 19.56
CA ASP A 215 4.48 2.13 18.57
C ASP A 215 3.16 1.43 18.89
N ILE A 216 2.16 2.22 19.25
CA ILE A 216 0.77 1.78 19.49
C ILE A 216 -0.20 2.55 18.60
N GLY A 217 0.29 3.20 17.55
CA GLY A 217 -0.52 4.03 16.65
C GLY A 217 -1.43 3.23 15.73
N PHE A 218 -1.20 1.92 15.61
CA PHE A 218 -2.04 1.01 14.82
C PHE A 218 -3.29 0.56 15.59
N GLU A 219 -3.17 0.38 16.90
CA GLU A 219 -4.23 -0.07 17.80
C GLU A 219 -5.16 1.05 18.28
N LEU A 220 -4.74 2.31 18.16
CA LEU A 220 -5.44 3.53 18.60
C LEU A 220 -6.15 4.25 17.45
#